data_AF-A0A660TBW4-F1
#
_entry.id   AF-A0A660TBW4-F1
#
_cell.length_a   1.000
_cell.length_b   1.000
_cell.length_c   1.000
_cell.angle_alpha   90.00
_cell.angle_beta   90.00
_cell.angle_gamma   90.00
#
_symmetry.space_group_name_H-M   'P 1'
#
loop_
_entity.id
_entity.type
_entity.pdbx_description
1 polymer ?
#
loop_
_entity_poly.entity_id
_entity_poly.type
_entity_poly.pdbx_seq_one_letter_code
_entity_poly.pdbx_strand_id
1 'polypeptide(L)'
;MNEEYWSKRKGLLAERSSLTNNEIVKPSHYRLCGEDSMPLIEKILGTEGYLAFLKGNVLKYRIRCGKKKGQSIEKDVAKAMYYEELYDNFVIQNQPS
;
A
#
# COMPACT_ATOMS: atom_id res chain seq x y z
N MET A 1 13.13 -16.13 1.79
CA MET A 1 12.88 -15.32 0.57
C MET A 1 14.24 -14.75 0.15
N ASN A 2 14.67 -14.91 -1.10
CA ASN A 2 16.06 -14.67 -1.53
C ASN A 2 16.26 -13.29 -2.18
N GLU A 3 17.51 -12.86 -2.40
CA GLU A 3 17.82 -11.56 -3.00
C GLU A 3 17.26 -11.38 -4.42
N GLU A 4 17.26 -12.46 -5.22
CA GLU A 4 16.71 -12.48 -6.57
C GLU A 4 15.22 -12.08 -6.60
N TYR A 5 14.44 -12.58 -5.63
CA TYR A 5 13.03 -12.21 -5.49
C TYR A 5 12.84 -10.71 -5.31
N TRP A 6 13.66 -10.09 -4.45
CA TRP A 6 13.57 -8.65 -4.16
C TRP A 6 14.03 -7.80 -5.33
N SER A 7 15.07 -8.23 -6.05
CA SER A 7 15.53 -7.57 -7.27
C SER A 7 14.44 -7.57 -8.35
N LYS A 8 13.83 -8.73 -8.61
CA LYS A 8 12.72 -8.87 -9.55
C LYS A 8 11.50 -8.03 -9.13
N ARG A 9 11.18 -8.02 -7.84
CA ARG A 9 10.05 -7.26 -7.30
C ARG A 9 10.28 -5.75 -7.39
N LYS A 10 11.52 -5.27 -7.15
CA LYS A 10 11.90 -3.87 -7.34
C LYS A 10 11.68 -3.40 -8.80
N GLY A 11 12.02 -4.25 -9.78
CA GLY A 11 11.75 -3.97 -11.20
C GLY A 11 10.25 -3.83 -11.52
N LEU A 12 9.44 -4.77 -11.03
CA LEU A 12 7.98 -4.75 -11.22
C LEU A 12 7.31 -3.51 -10.59
N LEU A 13 7.80 -3.04 -9.44
CA LEU A 13 7.26 -1.84 -8.77
C LEU A 13 7.50 -0.57 -9.57
N ALA A 14 8.69 -0.43 -10.16
CA ALA A 14 9.03 0.72 -10.99
C ALA A 14 8.08 0.85 -12.20
N GLU A 15 7.73 -0.27 -12.84
CA GLU A 15 6.75 -0.30 -13.92
C GLU A 15 5.34 0.07 -13.44
N ARG A 16 4.92 -0.40 -12.26
CA ARG A 16 3.57 -0.20 -11.70
C ARG A 16 3.30 1.25 -11.28
N SER A 17 4.30 1.93 -10.73
CA SER A 17 4.21 3.33 -10.30
C SER A 17 3.88 4.28 -11.47
N SER A 18 4.33 3.93 -12.69
CA SER A 18 4.01 4.66 -13.91
C SER A 18 2.54 4.56 -14.37
N LEU A 19 1.77 3.65 -13.78
CA LEU A 19 0.38 3.35 -14.16
C LEU A 19 -0.66 3.85 -13.13
N THR A 20 -0.24 4.33 -11.96
CA THR A 20 -1.17 4.73 -10.89
C THR A 20 -1.64 6.17 -11.01
N ASN A 21 -2.97 6.39 -10.99
CA ASN A 21 -3.59 7.70 -11.08
C ASN A 21 -3.86 8.29 -9.67
N ASN A 22 -3.23 9.42 -9.33
CA ASN A 22 -3.16 9.98 -7.97
C ASN A 22 -4.53 10.35 -7.36
N GLU A 23 -5.53 10.69 -8.18
CA GLU A 23 -6.87 11.11 -7.71
C GLU A 23 -7.66 9.98 -7.02
N ILE A 24 -7.35 8.72 -7.32
CA ILE A 24 -8.06 7.55 -6.77
C ILE A 24 -7.57 7.21 -5.34
N VAL A 25 -6.34 7.63 -5.02
CA VAL A 25 -5.56 7.10 -3.90
C VAL A 25 -5.58 8.00 -2.67
N LYS A 26 -5.65 9.33 -2.83
CA LYS A 26 -5.54 10.30 -1.72
C LYS A 26 -6.72 11.28 -1.65
N PRO A 27 -7.90 10.85 -1.15
CA PRO A 27 -8.93 11.82 -0.80
C PRO A 27 -8.51 12.62 0.46
N SER A 28 -8.82 13.91 0.50
CA SER A 28 -8.29 14.92 1.46
C SER A 28 -8.60 14.70 2.95
N HIS A 29 -9.43 13.71 3.31
CA HIS A 29 -9.93 13.49 4.66
C HIS A 29 -9.04 12.60 5.56
N TYR A 30 -7.81 12.30 5.16
CA TYR A 30 -6.85 11.49 5.94
C TYR A 30 -5.72 12.30 6.60
N ARG A 31 -5.84 13.63 6.64
CA ARG A 31 -4.94 14.48 7.43
C ARG A 31 -5.45 14.56 8.86
N LEU A 32 -4.78 13.86 9.77
CA LEU A 32 -4.98 14.05 11.21
C LEU A 32 -3.95 15.09 11.67
N CYS A 33 -4.39 16.19 12.27
CA CYS A 33 -3.50 17.23 12.82
C CYS A 33 -2.48 17.81 11.82
N GLY A 34 -2.79 17.85 10.53
CA GLY A 34 -1.89 18.38 9.49
C GLY A 34 -0.81 17.40 9.01
N GLU A 35 -0.71 16.20 9.58
CA GLU A 35 0.16 15.11 9.12
C GLU A 35 -0.63 14.08 8.30
N ASP A 36 0.04 13.46 7.32
CA ASP A 36 -0.49 12.29 6.63
C ASP A 36 -0.62 11.11 7.62
N SER A 37 -1.74 10.39 7.59
CA SER A 37 -2.01 9.30 8.53
C SER A 37 -1.02 8.14 8.51
N MET A 38 -0.30 7.91 7.40
CA MET A 38 0.65 6.78 7.27
C MET A 38 1.86 6.90 8.23
N PRO A 39 2.63 8.00 8.24
CA PRO A 39 3.68 8.23 9.24
C PRO A 39 3.22 8.10 10.69
N LEU A 40 2.01 8.56 11.00
CA LEU A 40 1.47 8.49 12.36
C LEU A 40 1.21 7.04 12.79
N ILE A 41 0.66 6.22 11.88
CA ILE A 41 0.43 4.79 12.14
C ILE A 41 1.76 4.07 12.39
N GLU A 42 2.80 4.36 11.61
CA GLU A 42 4.13 3.79 11.81
C GLU A 42 4.72 4.18 13.17
N LYS A 43 4.65 5.47 13.55
CA LYS A 43 5.11 5.95 14.86
C LYS A 43 4.41 5.24 16.03
N ILE A 44 3.11 5.00 15.91
CA ILE A 44 2.30 4.41 16.99
C ILE A 44 2.44 2.89 17.06
N LEU A 45 2.41 2.21 15.92
CA LEU A 45 2.37 0.73 15.86
C LEU A 45 3.75 0.08 15.68
N GLY A 46 4.78 0.88 15.41
CA GLY A 46 6.11 0.40 15.04
C GLY A 46 6.13 -0.29 13.67
N THR A 47 7.31 -0.72 13.26
CA THR A 47 7.56 -1.34 11.95
C THR A 47 6.66 -2.55 11.68
N GLU A 48 6.60 -3.50 12.61
CA GLU A 48 5.79 -4.71 12.42
C GLU A 48 4.30 -4.40 12.32
N GLY A 49 3.81 -3.50 13.17
CA GLY A 49 2.41 -3.09 13.18
C GLY A 49 2.03 -2.30 11.92
N TYR A 50 2.93 -1.46 11.40
CA TYR A 50 2.74 -0.78 10.13
C TYR A 50 2.67 -1.76 8.95
N LEU A 51 3.59 -2.73 8.89
CA LEU A 51 3.57 -3.79 7.87
C LEU A 51 2.28 -4.63 7.95
N ALA A 52 1.80 -4.94 9.15
CA ALA A 52 0.53 -5.63 9.35
C ALA A 52 -0.68 -4.78 8.87
N PHE A 53 -0.67 -3.47 9.17
CA PHE A 53 -1.68 -2.53 8.69
C PHE A 53 -1.76 -2.48 7.15
N LEU A 54 -0.61 -2.42 6.46
CA LEU A 54 -0.57 -2.42 5.01
C LEU A 54 -1.11 -3.75 4.43
N LYS A 55 -0.66 -4.90 4.94
CA LYS A 55 -1.18 -6.23 4.55
C LYS A 55 -2.69 -6.34 4.76
N GLY A 56 -3.19 -5.87 5.90
CA GLY A 56 -4.62 -5.87 6.21
C GLY A 56 -5.43 -5.07 5.20
N ASN A 57 -4.92 -3.92 4.76
CA ASN A 57 -5.58 -3.13 3.72
C ASN A 57 -5.55 -3.81 2.35
N VAL A 58 -4.43 -4.41 1.94
CA VAL A 58 -4.36 -5.23 0.71
C VAL A 58 -5.45 -6.31 0.73
N LEU A 59 -5.52 -7.08 1.81
CA LEU A 59 -6.51 -8.15 1.96
C LEU A 59 -7.95 -7.61 1.93
N LYS A 60 -8.22 -6.55 2.69
CA LYS A 60 -9.53 -5.88 2.76
C LYS A 60 -10.03 -5.48 1.38
N TYR A 61 -9.20 -4.80 0.58
CA TYR A 61 -9.63 -4.33 -0.75
C TYR A 61 -9.79 -5.47 -1.75
N ARG A 62 -8.95 -6.52 -1.68
CA ARG A 62 -9.11 -7.73 -2.50
C ARG A 62 -10.41 -8.47 -2.19
N ILE A 63 -10.75 -8.67 -0.92
CA ILE A 63 -12.00 -9.35 -0.51
C ILE A 63 -13.24 -8.53 -0.88
N ARG A 64 -13.13 -7.20 -0.80
CA ARG A 64 -14.25 -6.27 -1.04
C ARG A 64 -14.53 -6.02 -2.53
N CYS A 65 -13.56 -6.28 -3.39
CA CYS A 65 -13.66 -6.11 -4.83
C CYS A 65 -14.95 -6.76 -5.38
N GLY A 66 -15.77 -5.97 -6.07
CA GLY A 66 -17.04 -6.41 -6.66
C GLY A 66 -18.19 -6.63 -5.67
N LYS A 67 -17.96 -6.50 -4.35
CA LYS A 67 -18.99 -6.75 -3.32
C LYS A 67 -19.61 -5.49 -2.73
N LYS A 68 -18.95 -4.33 -2.84
CA LYS A 68 -19.47 -3.08 -2.27
C LYS A 68 -20.35 -2.34 -3.27
N LYS A 69 -21.64 -2.19 -2.94
CA LYS A 69 -22.58 -1.37 -3.72
C LYS A 69 -22.06 0.07 -3.85
N GLY A 70 -22.12 0.63 -5.06
CA GLY A 70 -21.73 2.01 -5.35
C GLY A 70 -20.22 2.26 -5.43
N GLN A 71 -19.37 1.21 -5.42
CA GLN A 71 -17.93 1.35 -5.61
C GLN A 71 -17.46 0.40 -6.73
N SER A 72 -16.68 0.92 -7.68
CA SER A 72 -16.23 0.13 -8.82
C SER A 72 -15.12 -0.86 -8.43
N ILE A 73 -15.02 -1.96 -9.19
CA ILE A 73 -13.98 -2.99 -9.04
C ILE A 73 -12.59 -2.36 -9.19
N GLU A 74 -12.42 -1.49 -10.18
CA GLU A 74 -11.17 -0.82 -10.50
C GLU A 74 -10.66 0.01 -9.31
N LYS A 75 -11.57 0.68 -8.57
CA LYS A 75 -11.20 1.44 -7.36
C LYS A 75 -10.68 0.53 -6.25
N ASP A 76 -11.21 -0.68 -6.11
CA ASP A 76 -10.73 -1.63 -5.09
C ASP A 76 -9.43 -2.30 -5.49
N VAL A 77 -9.30 -2.66 -6.77
CA VAL A 77 -8.05 -3.16 -7.33
C VAL A 77 -6.95 -2.11 -7.17
N ALA A 78 -7.18 -0.87 -7.61
CA ALA A 78 -6.20 0.21 -7.48
C ALA A 78 -5.77 0.44 -6.02
N LYS A 79 -6.71 0.40 -5.07
CA LYS A 79 -6.36 0.51 -3.64
C LYS A 79 -5.54 -0.68 -3.16
N ALA A 80 -5.91 -1.91 -3.51
CA ALA A 80 -5.12 -3.08 -3.14
C ALA A 80 -3.68 -2.99 -3.68
N MET A 81 -3.52 -2.55 -4.93
CA MET A 81 -2.20 -2.36 -5.56
C MET A 81 -1.39 -1.27 -4.87
N TYR A 82 -2.02 -0.16 -4.48
CA TYR A 82 -1.37 0.93 -3.77
C TYR A 82 -0.80 0.50 -2.41
N TYR A 83 -1.59 -0.21 -1.58
CA TYR A 83 -1.10 -0.70 -0.29
C TYR A 83 -0.03 -1.79 -0.44
N GLU A 84 -0.09 -2.58 -1.52
CA GLU A 84 0.95 -3.56 -1.86
C GLU A 84 2.27 -2.86 -2.22
N GLU A 85 2.21 -1.79 -3.02
CA GLU A 85 3.39 -0.99 -3.36
C GLU A 85 4.00 -0.31 -2.14
N LEU A 86 3.19 0.27 -1.24
CA LEU A 86 3.69 0.83 0.02
C LEU A 86 4.40 -0.22 0.87
N TYR A 87 3.82 -1.43 0.96
CA TYR A 87 4.41 -2.52 1.71
C TYR A 87 5.77 -2.92 1.13
N ASP A 88 5.84 -3.10 -0.18
CA ASP A 88 7.06 -3.54 -0.84
C ASP A 88 8.17 -2.49 -0.73
N ASN A 89 7.83 -1.22 -0.97
CA ASN A 89 8.77 -0.11 -0.84
C ASN A 89 9.34 -0.04 0.58
N PHE A 90 8.48 -0.18 1.59
CA PHE A 90 8.91 -0.18 2.98
C PHE A 90 9.85 -1.35 3.28
N VAL A 91 9.51 -2.57 2.86
CA VAL A 91 10.36 -3.74 3.10
C VAL A 91 11.69 -3.62 2.38
N ILE A 92 11.70 -3.14 1.13
CA ILE A 92 12.93 -2.94 0.34
C ILE A 92 13.86 -1.91 1.00
N GLN A 93 13.30 -0.81 1.53
CA GLN A 93 14.09 0.25 2.19
C GLN A 93 14.64 -0.19 3.55
N ASN A 94 13.96 -1.12 4.23
CA ASN A 94 14.29 -1.56 5.59
C ASN A 94 14.83 -2.99 5.64
N GLN A 95 15.41 -3.50 4.55
CA GLN A 95 16.04 -4.83 4.58
C GLN A 95 17.28 -4.80 5.49
N PRO A 96 17.44 -5.77 6.41
CA PRO A 96 18.71 -5.97 7.07
C PRO A 96 19.75 -6.37 6.01
N SER A 97 20.87 -5.64 5.99
CA SER A 97 22.08 -5.93 5.22
C SER A 97 22.70 -7.27 5.59
#